data_AF-X1A5G3-F1
#
_entry.id   AF-X1A5G3-F1
#
_cell.length_a   1.000
_cell.length_b   1.000
_cell.length_c   1.000
_cell.angle_alpha   90.00
_cell.angle_beta   90.00
_cell.angle_gamma   90.00
#
_symmetry.space_group_name_H-M   'P 1'
#
loop_
_entity.id
_entity.type
_entity.pdbx_description
1 polymer ?
#
loop_
_entity_poly.entity_id
_entity_poly.type
_entity_poly.pdbx_seq_one_letter_code
_entity_poly.pdbx_strand_id
1 'polypeptide(L)'
;DIVDKFKYLGIVFDPNLSWCEHVNYLSSNISKRIGVICRVKNYICHPLAYICNLSIFTSVFLSKWKMAKVTPIYKDGDKSDVSNYRPISVLPIISKILER
;
A
#
# COMPACT_ATOMS: atom_id res chain seq x y z
N ASP A 1 -32.78 3.70 8.20
CA ASP A 1 -32.05 2.61 8.90
C ASP A 1 -30.76 3.13 9.48
N ILE A 2 -30.57 2.97 10.80
CA ILE A 2 -29.31 3.31 11.48
C ILE A 2 -28.33 2.17 11.20
N VAL A 3 -27.14 2.49 10.69
CA VAL A 3 -26.12 1.50 10.35
C VAL A 3 -25.07 1.47 11.46
N ASP A 4 -24.85 0.31 12.06
CA ASP A 4 -23.92 0.13 13.20
C ASP A 4 -22.44 0.36 12.84
N LYS A 5 -22.09 0.35 11.54
CA LYS A 5 -20.76 0.70 11.04
C LYS A 5 -20.79 1.00 9.54
N PHE A 6 -20.01 1.98 9.12
CA PHE A 6 -19.88 2.36 7.71
C PHE A 6 -18.42 2.52 7.30
N LYS A 7 -18.03 1.91 6.18
CA LYS A 7 -16.67 2.04 5.64
C LYS A 7 -16.66 3.02 4.47
N TYR A 8 -15.84 4.05 4.55
CA TYR A 8 -15.66 5.04 3.49
C TYR A 8 -14.18 5.34 3.27
N LEU A 9 -13.73 5.22 2.02
CA LEU A 9 -12.33 5.45 1.62
C LEU A 9 -11.29 4.70 2.48
N GLY A 10 -11.65 3.54 3.03
CA GLY A 10 -10.76 2.73 3.87
C GLY A 10 -10.82 3.04 5.36
N ILE A 11 -11.55 4.07 5.76
CA ILE A 11 -11.84 4.41 7.16
C ILE A 11 -13.14 3.72 7.57
N VAL A 12 -13.17 3.21 8.81
CA VAL A 12 -14.37 2.59 9.39
C VAL A 12 -14.92 3.57 10.42
N PHE A 13 -16.18 3.94 10.27
CA PHE A 13 -16.93 4.81 11.16
C PHE A 13 -17.93 3.96 11.95
N ASP A 14 -17.99 4.17 13.27
CA ASP A 14 -19.07 3.69 14.14
C ASP A 14 -19.94 4.85 14.64
N PRO A 15 -21.18 4.60 15.11
CA PRO A 15 -22.11 5.65 15.55
C PRO A 15 -21.58 6.55 16.66
N ASN A 16 -20.64 6.07 17.47
CA ASN A 16 -20.05 6.82 18.57
C ASN A 16 -18.76 7.54 18.14
N LEU A 17 -18.39 7.47 16.86
CA LEU A 17 -17.13 7.98 16.31
C LEU A 17 -15.90 7.46 17.08
N SER A 18 -15.99 6.23 17.59
CA SER A 18 -14.86 5.58 18.23
C SER A 18 -13.82 5.16 17.17
N TRP A 19 -12.56 5.03 17.59
CA TRP A 19 -11.52 4.51 16.72
C TRP A 19 -11.27 3.02 16.93
N CYS A 20 -11.91 2.40 17.92
CA CYS A 20 -11.64 1.02 18.32
C CYS A 20 -11.90 0.05 17.16
N GLU A 21 -13.06 0.17 16.50
CA GLU A 21 -13.42 -0.69 15.36
C GLU A 21 -12.48 -0.48 14.17
N HIS A 22 -12.11 0.77 13.90
CA HIS A 22 -11.15 1.08 12.84
C HIS A 22 -9.77 0.49 13.13
N VAL A 23 -9.27 0.65 14.36
CA VAL A 23 -7.97 0.11 14.81
C VAL A 23 -7.97 -1.41 14.73
N ASN A 24 -9.03 -2.09 15.17
CA ASN A 24 -9.16 -3.54 15.07
C ASN A 24 -9.18 -4.01 13.61
N TYR A 25 -9.94 -3.31 12.76
CA TYR A 25 -9.98 -3.58 11.32
C TYR A 25 -8.59 -3.42 10.67
N LEU A 26 -7.88 -2.34 10.96
CA LEU A 26 -6.52 -2.12 10.44
C LEU A 26 -5.57 -3.20 10.95
N SER A 27 -5.59 -3.49 12.25
CA SER A 27 -4.73 -4.48 12.88
C SER A 27 -4.90 -5.86 12.24
N SER A 28 -6.14 -6.29 12.00
CA SER A 28 -6.43 -7.55 11.31
C SER A 28 -5.87 -7.60 9.89
N ASN A 29 -6.01 -6.52 9.12
CA ASN A 29 -5.54 -6.47 7.74
C ASN A 29 -4.00 -6.39 7.64
N ILE A 30 -3.38 -5.61 8.53
CA ILE A 30 -1.92 -5.49 8.61
C ILE A 30 -1.32 -6.83 9.02
N SER A 31 -1.87 -7.48 10.04
CA SER A 31 -1.38 -8.77 10.56
C SER A 31 -1.35 -9.86 9.48
N LYS A 32 -2.36 -9.93 8.61
CA LYS A 32 -2.39 -10.90 7.49
C LYS A 32 -1.23 -10.67 6.52
N ARG A 33 -0.97 -9.42 6.15
CA ARG A 33 0.07 -9.04 5.19
C ARG A 33 1.47 -9.25 5.78
N ILE A 34 1.68 -8.79 7.02
CA ILE A 34 2.92 -9.00 7.77
C ILE A 34 3.17 -10.50 7.95
N GLY A 35 2.15 -11.27 8.29
CA GLY A 35 2.27 -12.72 8.47
C GLY A 35 2.85 -13.45 7.26
N VAL A 36 2.46 -13.07 6.04
CA VAL A 36 3.06 -13.63 4.80
C VAL A 36 4.54 -13.28 4.72
N ILE A 37 4.90 -12.01 4.92
CA ILE A 37 6.30 -11.54 4.86
C ILE A 37 7.14 -12.26 5.92
N CYS A 38 6.64 -12.38 7.15
CA CYS A 38 7.32 -13.06 8.25
C CYS A 38 7.57 -14.54 7.97
N ARG A 39 6.65 -15.23 7.27
CA ARG A 39 6.84 -16.64 6.89
C ARG A 39 7.94 -16.84 5.85
N VAL A 40 8.13 -15.88 4.94
CA VAL A 40 9.14 -15.98 3.89
C VAL A 40 10.45 -15.24 4.21
N LYS A 41 10.53 -14.55 5.36
CA LYS A 41 11.64 -13.65 5.72
C LYS A 41 13.01 -14.31 5.58
N ASN A 42 13.15 -15.57 5.99
CA ASN A 42 14.43 -16.28 5.96
C ASN A 42 14.94 -16.51 4.52
N TYR A 43 14.05 -16.51 3.53
CA TYR A 43 14.39 -16.67 2.12
C TYR A 43 14.64 -15.34 1.42
N ILE A 44 13.97 -14.27 1.85
CA ILE A 44 14.02 -12.96 1.16
C ILE A 44 15.01 -11.97 1.79
N CYS A 45 15.34 -12.08 3.08
CA CYS A 45 16.18 -11.11 3.77
C CYS A 45 17.58 -11.00 3.14
N HIS A 46 18.25 -12.14 2.89
CA HIS A 46 19.61 -12.12 2.36
C HIS A 46 19.68 -11.63 0.90
N PRO A 47 18.85 -12.11 -0.05
CA PRO A 47 18.81 -11.56 -1.40
C PRO A 47 18.46 -10.07 -1.45
N LEU A 48 17.51 -9.62 -0.63
CA LEU A 48 17.14 -8.20 -0.58
C LEU A 48 18.25 -7.33 -0.03
N ALA A 49 18.91 -7.74 1.05
CA ALA A 49 20.07 -7.02 1.59
C ALA A 49 21.19 -6.92 0.55
N TYR A 50 21.49 -8.02 -0.15
CA TYR A 50 22.47 -8.04 -1.23
C TYR A 50 22.11 -7.04 -2.34
N ILE A 51 20.87 -7.07 -2.83
CA ILE A 51 20.40 -6.17 -3.89
C ILE A 51 20.45 -4.70 -3.44
N CYS A 52 20.01 -4.41 -2.22
CA CYS A 52 20.05 -3.06 -1.66
C CYS A 52 21.49 -2.54 -1.54
N ASN A 53 22.39 -3.35 -0.99
CA ASN A 53 23.80 -2.98 -0.85
C ASN A 53 24.47 -2.80 -2.22
N LEU A 54 24.16 -3.66 -3.18
CA LEU A 54 24.64 -3.52 -4.55
C LEU A 54 24.12 -2.23 -5.20
N SER A 55 22.85 -1.90 -5.01
CA SER A 55 22.25 -0.66 -5.51
C SER A 55 22.93 0.58 -4.93
N ILE A 56 23.22 0.57 -3.64
CA ILE A 56 23.93 1.66 -2.95
C ILE A 56 25.38 1.76 -3.45
N PHE A 57 26.11 0.64 -3.48
CA PHE A 57 27.52 0.60 -3.89
C PHE A 57 27.71 1.05 -5.35
N THR A 58 26.83 0.62 -6.24
CA THR A 58 26.86 1.01 -7.65
C THR A 58 26.22 2.36 -7.92
N SER A 59 25.51 2.94 -6.93
CA SER A 59 24.65 4.12 -7.12
C SER A 59 23.60 3.92 -8.23
N VAL A 60 23.26 2.67 -8.55
CA VAL A 60 22.26 2.32 -9.57
C VAL A 60 21.02 1.78 -8.90
N PHE A 61 19.91 2.49 -9.05
CA PHE A 61 18.61 2.01 -8.60
C PHE A 61 17.96 1.06 -9.61
N LEU A 62 17.44 -0.07 -9.14
CA LEU A 62 16.88 -1.12 -9.98
C LEU A 62 15.69 -0.62 -10.80
N SER A 63 15.77 -0.74 -12.13
CA SER A 63 14.71 -0.33 -13.05
C SER A 63 13.36 -0.97 -12.71
N LYS A 64 13.36 -2.26 -12.37
CA LYS A 64 12.15 -2.99 -11.98
C LYS A 64 11.48 -2.41 -10.74
N TRP A 65 12.24 -1.84 -9.81
CA TRP A 65 11.71 -1.23 -8.59
C TRP A 65 11.21 0.20 -8.82
N LYS A 66 11.51 0.82 -9.97
CA LYS A 66 10.94 2.12 -10.38
C LYS A 66 9.58 1.99 -11.06
N MET A 67 9.20 0.79 -11.48
CA MET A 67 7.95 0.56 -12.23
C MET A 67 6.77 0.56 -11.27
N ALA A 68 5.88 1.54 -11.43
CA ALA A 68 4.65 1.63 -10.66
C ALA A 68 3.48 0.98 -11.40
N LYS A 69 2.56 0.36 -10.64
CA LYS A 69 1.23 0.04 -11.14
C LYS A 69 0.38 1.30 -11.09
N VAL A 70 0.00 1.84 -12.25
CA VAL A 70 -0.88 3.00 -12.35
C VAL A 70 -2.33 2.54 -12.35
N THR A 71 -3.13 3.07 -11.42
CA THR A 71 -4.58 2.80 -11.35
C THR A 71 -5.33 4.12 -11.39
N PRO A 72 -6.28 4.32 -12.33
CA PRO A 72 -7.10 5.52 -12.36
C PRO A 72 -8.11 5.48 -11.22
N ILE A 73 -8.21 6.57 -10.47
CA ILE A 73 -9.23 6.78 -9.43
C ILE A 73 -10.14 7.93 -9.87
N TYR A 74 -11.44 7.65 -9.96
CA TYR A 74 -12.44 8.65 -10.27
C TYR A 74 -12.44 9.76 -9.21
N LYS A 75 -12.43 11.02 -9.66
CA LYS A 75 -12.47 12.19 -8.78
C LYS A 75 -13.90 12.74 -8.66
N ASP A 76 -14.44 13.30 -9.74
CA ASP A 76 -15.77 13.92 -9.81
C ASP A 76 -16.16 14.20 -11.28
N GLY A 77 -17.41 14.60 -11.55
CA GLY A 77 -17.91 14.94 -12.90
C GLY A 77 -18.54 13.78 -13.67
N ASP A 78 -18.34 13.74 -14.99
CA ASP A 78 -18.81 12.63 -15.81
C ASP A 78 -17.81 11.46 -15.79
N LYS A 79 -18.29 10.25 -15.51
CA LYS A 79 -17.49 9.02 -15.50
C LYS A 79 -17.06 8.58 -16.91
N SER A 80 -17.72 9.09 -17.96
CA SER A 80 -17.32 8.79 -19.34
C SER A 80 -16.09 9.58 -19.79
N ASP A 81 -15.82 10.72 -19.15
CA ASP A 81 -14.69 11.57 -19.46
C ASP A 81 -13.44 11.14 -18.67
N VAL A 82 -12.38 10.79 -19.39
CA VAL A 82 -11.10 10.34 -18.84
C VAL A 82 -10.40 11.43 -18.02
N SER A 83 -10.66 12.72 -18.32
CA SER A 83 -10.07 13.86 -17.60
C SER A 83 -10.47 13.92 -16.12
N ASN A 84 -11.60 13.28 -15.78
CA ASN A 84 -12.15 13.22 -14.43
C ASN A 84 -11.50 12.15 -13.52
N TYR A 85 -10.48 11.45 -14.01
CA TYR A 85 -9.75 10.44 -13.27
C TYR A 85 -8.34 10.92 -12.88
N ARG A 86 -7.92 10.58 -11.67
CA ARG A 86 -6.54 10.80 -11.18
C ARG A 86 -5.73 9.53 -11.31
N PRO A 87 -4.56 9.54 -11.98
CA PRO A 87 -3.68 8.39 -11.98
C PRO A 87 -2.97 8.25 -10.63
N ILE A 88 -3.14 7.13 -9.95
CA ILE A 88 -2.38 6.79 -8.74
C ILE A 88 -1.34 5.74 -9.07
N SER A 89 -0.08 6.06 -8.80
CA SER A 89 1.08 5.20 -9.03
C SER A 89 1.46 4.46 -7.75
N VAL A 90 1.30 3.14 -7.72
CA VAL A 90 1.68 2.28 -6.60
C VAL A 90 2.97 1.55 -6.94
N LEU A 91 4.07 1.89 -6.25
CA LEU A 91 5.35 1.19 -6.40
C LEU A 91 5.38 -0.11 -5.58
N PRO A 92 6.23 -1.09 -5.95
CA PRO A 92 6.49 -2.26 -5.13
C PRO A 92 6.98 -1.85 -3.74
N ILE A 93 6.45 -2.44 -2.67
CA ILE A 93 6.81 -2.06 -1.29
C ILE A 93 8.31 -2.14 -0.99
N ILE A 94 9.04 -2.99 -1.72
CA ILE A 94 10.48 -3.15 -1.57
C ILE A 94 11.26 -1.94 -2.10
N SER A 95 10.71 -1.20 -3.09
CA SER A 95 11.33 0.05 -3.58
C SER A 95 11.44 1.08 -2.45
N LYS A 96 10.43 1.12 -1.57
CA LYS A 96 10.33 2.05 -0.44
C LYS A 96 11.45 1.88 0.57
N ILE A 97 12.13 0.73 0.62
CA ILE A 97 13.28 0.51 1.52
C ILE A 97 14.43 1.48 1.19
N LEU A 98 14.58 1.83 -0.09
CA LEU A 98 15.66 2.68 -0.60
C LEU A 98 15.17 4.09 -0.96
N GLU A 99 13.88 4.38 -0.82
CA GLU A 99 13.33 5.71 -1.04
C GLU A 99 13.59 6.59 0.20
N ARG A 100 14.11 7.78 -0.02
CA ARG A 100 14.23 8.86 0.97
C ARG A 100 13.52 10.09 0.43
#